data_AF-A0A0F9K6Q1-F1
#
_entry.id   AF-A0A0F9K6Q1-F1
#
_cell.length_a   1.000
_cell.length_b   1.000
_cell.length_c   1.000
_cell.angle_alpha   90.00
_cell.angle_beta   90.00
_cell.angle_gamma   90.00
#
_symmetry.space_group_name_H-M   'P 1'
#
loop_
_entity.id
_entity.type
_entity.pdbx_description
1 polymer ?
#
loop_
_entity_poly.entity_id
_entity_poly.type
_entity_poly.pdbx_seq_one_letter_code
_entity_poly.pdbx_strand_id
1 'polypeptide(L)'
;MLVRAFVLMMIMALVALGQVGQFTQLELGAEAPSAVSNFGGNFSGAQGGVTTIYYWIVAKYPIGDSIVTGPLAVGNTPARQNLNATNTVELNWVSMASATGYDVLFSATNVMPAFPCASCGVLLNTALLVLSDDNTNNLAYAGPAAAGEAKVIFNVDNLTETTPFVPVMVNAVPKRLALLDPGSTNVAMVSGTPVVGNCTQWLTADTIEDAGAICGATSGVDSFETRVGVVVSANG
;
A
#
# COMPACT_ATOMS: atom_id res chain seq x y z
N MET A 1 -49.87 46.92 11.26
CA MET A 1 -49.46 45.55 10.86
C MET A 1 -48.21 45.52 9.97
N LEU A 2 -47.94 46.54 9.15
CA LEU A 2 -46.77 46.59 8.25
C LEU A 2 -45.39 46.60 8.94
N VAL A 3 -45.28 47.20 10.13
CA VAL A 3 -44.00 47.36 10.86
C VAL A 3 -43.50 46.04 11.47
N ARG A 4 -44.39 45.08 11.75
CA ARG A 4 -43.99 43.76 12.28
C ARG A 4 -43.42 42.82 11.20
N ALA A 5 -43.76 43.03 9.93
CA ALA A 5 -43.22 42.22 8.83
C ALA A 5 -41.77 42.62 8.48
N PHE A 6 -41.41 43.90 8.63
CA PHE A 6 -40.08 44.39 8.27
C PHE A 6 -38.99 43.95 9.26
N VAL A 7 -39.32 43.88 10.56
CA VAL A 7 -38.38 43.42 11.60
C VAL A 7 -38.11 41.92 11.48
N LEU A 8 -39.10 41.11 11.07
CA LEU A 8 -38.91 39.67 10.87
C LEU A 8 -38.06 39.37 9.61
N MET A 9 -38.19 40.18 8.55
CA MET A 9 -37.37 40.04 7.33
C MET A 9 -35.91 40.44 7.56
N MET A 10 -35.66 41.47 8.40
CA MET A 10 -34.30 41.91 8.72
C MET A 10 -33.58 40.94 9.68
N ILE A 11 -34.32 40.21 10.52
CA ILE A 11 -33.76 39.13 11.36
C ILE A 11 -33.47 37.86 10.53
N MET A 12 -34.26 37.54 9.51
CA MET A 12 -33.94 36.41 8.61
C MET A 12 -32.76 36.69 7.66
N ALA A 13 -32.48 37.95 7.32
CA ALA A 13 -31.29 38.30 6.54
C ALA A 13 -29.98 38.21 7.34
N LEU A 14 -30.04 38.26 8.68
CA LEU A 14 -28.86 38.19 9.55
C LEU A 14 -28.43 36.75 9.88
N VAL A 15 -29.27 35.74 9.61
CA VAL A 15 -28.94 34.31 9.85
C VAL A 15 -28.39 33.63 8.58
N ALA A 16 -28.37 34.32 7.43
CA ALA A 16 -27.85 33.78 6.17
C ALA A 16 -26.33 33.98 5.98
N LEU A 17 -25.63 34.60 6.94
CA LEU A 17 -24.16 34.56 7.03
C LEU A 17 -23.71 33.37 7.91
N GLY A 18 -24.38 32.23 7.75
CA GLY A 18 -23.85 30.95 8.19
C GLY A 18 -22.65 30.62 7.32
N GLN A 19 -21.46 30.86 7.86
CA GLN A 19 -20.16 30.59 7.27
C GLN A 19 -20.18 29.24 6.54
N VAL A 20 -20.00 29.27 5.22
CA VAL A 20 -19.44 28.11 4.54
C VAL A 20 -17.98 28.08 4.96
N GLY A 21 -17.70 27.51 6.13
CA GLY A 21 -16.34 27.10 6.45
C GLY A 21 -15.98 26.01 5.46
N GLN A 22 -15.23 26.38 4.43
CA GLN A 22 -14.65 25.42 3.52
C GLN A 22 -13.59 24.64 4.31
N PHE A 23 -13.89 23.38 4.61
CA PHE A 23 -12.83 22.42 4.88
C PHE A 23 -12.05 22.28 3.58
N THR A 24 -10.80 22.71 3.57
CA THR A 24 -9.90 22.41 2.46
C THR A 24 -9.25 21.07 2.78
N GLN A 25 -9.64 20.04 2.03
CA GLN A 25 -9.08 18.71 2.12
C GLN A 25 -8.16 18.45 0.93
N LEU A 26 -6.92 18.06 1.22
CA LEU A 26 -6.00 17.49 0.23
C LEU A 26 -5.83 16.01 0.53
N GLU A 27 -6.10 15.17 -0.46
CA GLU A 27 -5.92 13.72 -0.35
C GLU A 27 -4.77 13.28 -1.24
N LEU A 28 -3.81 12.55 -0.66
CA LEU A 28 -2.78 11.82 -1.39
C LEU A 28 -3.04 10.34 -1.19
N GLY A 29 -3.19 9.60 -2.28
CA GLY A 29 -3.43 8.17 -2.26
C GLY A 29 -2.43 7.44 -3.13
N ALA A 30 -2.05 6.24 -2.70
CA ALA A 30 -1.49 5.21 -3.55
C ALA A 30 -2.41 4.00 -3.50
N GLU A 31 -2.92 3.60 -4.65
CA GLU A 31 -3.74 2.41 -4.77
C GLU A 31 -2.91 1.15 -4.41
N ALA A 32 -3.59 0.11 -3.94
CA ALA A 32 -2.96 -1.18 -3.72
C ALA A 32 -2.36 -1.69 -5.04
N PRO A 33 -1.27 -2.50 -4.98
CA PRO A 33 -0.68 -3.03 -6.19
C PRO A 33 -1.70 -3.82 -7.03
N SER A 34 -1.71 -3.53 -8.32
CA SER A 34 -2.62 -4.20 -9.26
C SER A 34 -2.33 -5.69 -9.38
N ALA A 35 -3.39 -6.48 -9.56
CA ALA A 35 -3.28 -7.88 -9.92
C ALA A 35 -2.55 -8.05 -11.25
N VAL A 36 -1.91 -9.20 -11.45
CA VAL A 36 -1.31 -9.54 -12.74
C VAL A 36 -2.40 -9.61 -13.81
N SER A 37 -2.16 -8.97 -14.95
CA SER A 37 -3.06 -9.05 -16.11
C SER A 37 -2.53 -10.04 -17.16
N ASN A 38 -3.43 -10.54 -18.00
CA ASN A 38 -3.11 -11.45 -19.11
C ASN A 38 -2.34 -12.71 -18.70
N PHE A 39 -2.66 -13.28 -17.54
CA PHE A 39 -2.08 -14.55 -17.11
C PHE A 39 -2.67 -15.69 -17.96
N GLY A 40 -1.83 -16.30 -18.77
CA GLY A 40 -2.19 -17.36 -19.71
C GLY A 40 -1.22 -18.54 -19.63
N GLY A 41 -1.60 -19.62 -20.29
CA GLY A 41 -0.72 -20.76 -20.45
C GLY A 41 -1.34 -21.91 -21.24
N ASN A 42 -0.47 -22.79 -21.71
CA ASN A 42 -0.80 -23.92 -22.55
C ASN A 42 0.08 -25.12 -22.20
N PHE A 43 -0.47 -26.31 -22.37
CA PHE A 43 0.32 -27.53 -22.33
C PHE A 43 1.12 -27.67 -23.65
N SER A 44 2.37 -28.09 -23.54
CA SER A 44 3.29 -28.34 -24.64
C SER A 44 3.89 -29.73 -24.46
N GLY A 45 3.53 -30.68 -25.32
CA GLY A 45 4.04 -32.06 -25.23
C GLY A 45 3.31 -33.05 -26.12
N ALA A 46 3.93 -34.21 -26.32
CA ALA A 46 3.40 -35.27 -27.20
C ALA A 46 2.28 -36.09 -26.54
N GLN A 47 2.21 -36.12 -25.21
CA GLN A 47 1.19 -36.83 -24.45
C GLN A 47 0.29 -35.83 -23.72
N GLY A 48 -0.77 -35.37 -24.40
CA GLY A 48 -1.88 -34.73 -23.70
C GLY A 48 -2.61 -35.75 -22.83
N GLY A 49 -3.00 -35.36 -21.62
CA GLY A 49 -3.83 -36.18 -20.73
C GLY A 49 -5.25 -35.63 -20.61
N VAL A 50 -6.01 -36.08 -19.60
CA VAL A 50 -7.39 -35.62 -19.33
C VAL A 50 -7.49 -34.77 -18.07
N THR A 51 -6.36 -34.42 -17.45
CA THR A 51 -6.34 -33.64 -16.22
C THR A 51 -6.10 -32.16 -16.49
N THR A 52 -6.57 -31.33 -15.56
CA THR A 52 -6.34 -29.89 -15.54
C THR A 52 -5.42 -29.56 -14.38
N ILE A 53 -4.40 -28.74 -14.64
CA ILE A 53 -3.56 -28.13 -13.60
C ILE A 53 -3.99 -26.68 -13.46
N TYR A 54 -4.09 -26.20 -12.23
CA TYR A 54 -4.50 -24.84 -11.93
C TYR A 54 -3.29 -24.04 -11.44
N TYR A 55 -3.12 -22.84 -11.97
CA TYR A 55 -2.03 -21.95 -11.62
C TYR A 55 -2.55 -20.62 -11.08
N TRP A 56 -1.75 -20.02 -10.22
CA TRP A 56 -1.94 -18.67 -9.72
C TRP A 56 -0.63 -17.91 -9.84
N ILE A 57 -0.74 -16.59 -9.92
CA ILE A 57 0.40 -15.71 -9.96
C ILE A 57 0.21 -14.51 -9.05
N VAL A 58 1.30 -14.10 -8.41
CA VAL A 58 1.37 -12.94 -7.52
C VAL A 58 2.51 -12.05 -8.01
N ALA A 59 2.26 -10.76 -8.20
CA ALA A 59 3.32 -9.80 -8.49
C ALA A 59 3.93 -9.27 -7.18
N LYS A 60 5.25 -9.14 -7.14
CA LYS A 60 6.02 -8.57 -6.04
C LYS A 60 6.24 -7.10 -6.27
N TYR A 61 5.99 -6.28 -5.24
CA TYR A 61 6.29 -4.86 -5.22
C TYR A 61 7.14 -4.53 -3.99
N PRO A 62 7.85 -3.38 -3.99
CA PRO A 62 8.59 -2.95 -2.80
C PRO A 62 7.73 -2.81 -1.54
N ILE A 63 6.45 -2.47 -1.70
CA ILE A 63 5.50 -2.28 -0.58
C ILE A 63 4.82 -3.59 -0.13
N GLY A 64 5.06 -4.70 -0.82
CA GLY A 64 4.42 -5.99 -0.57
C GLY A 64 3.91 -6.63 -1.86
N ASP A 65 2.99 -7.57 -1.72
CA ASP A 65 2.51 -8.40 -2.83
C ASP A 65 1.21 -7.85 -3.42
N SER A 66 0.95 -8.12 -4.70
CA SER A 66 -0.38 -7.94 -5.28
C SER A 66 -1.38 -8.90 -4.67
N ILE A 67 -2.66 -8.66 -4.92
CA ILE A 67 -3.66 -9.72 -4.81
C ILE A 67 -3.32 -10.87 -5.78
N VAL A 68 -3.71 -12.09 -5.40
CA VAL A 68 -3.46 -13.30 -6.19
C VAL A 68 -4.32 -13.29 -7.45
N THR A 69 -3.70 -13.56 -8.60
CA THR A 69 -4.38 -13.73 -9.90
C THR A 69 -4.52 -15.21 -10.23
N GLY A 70 -5.72 -15.63 -10.62
CA GLY A 70 -6.04 -17.01 -10.99
C GLY A 70 -7.46 -17.38 -10.56
N PRO A 71 -7.87 -18.65 -10.68
CA PRO A 71 -7.09 -19.75 -11.25
C PRO A 71 -6.97 -19.67 -12.77
N LEU A 72 -5.75 -19.87 -13.29
CA LEU A 72 -5.53 -20.24 -14.68
C LEU A 72 -5.64 -21.76 -14.81
N ALA A 73 -6.60 -22.23 -15.60
CA ALA A 73 -6.80 -23.66 -15.84
C ALA A 73 -6.08 -24.10 -17.12
N VAL A 74 -5.07 -24.96 -16.99
CA VAL A 74 -4.37 -25.58 -18.13
C VAL A 74 -4.84 -27.02 -18.26
N GLY A 75 -5.70 -27.26 -19.25
CA GLY A 75 -6.27 -28.58 -19.54
C GLY A 75 -5.38 -29.45 -20.42
N ASN A 76 -5.84 -30.67 -20.69
CA ASN A 76 -5.18 -31.65 -21.54
C ASN A 76 -3.76 -32.03 -21.09
N THR A 77 -3.50 -31.99 -19.78
CA THR A 77 -2.18 -32.30 -19.21
C THR A 77 -2.12 -33.75 -18.73
N PRO A 78 -0.94 -34.39 -18.65
CA PRO A 78 -0.77 -35.72 -18.07
C PRO A 78 -0.79 -35.75 -16.53
N ALA A 79 -1.31 -34.70 -15.88
CA ALA A 79 -1.16 -34.33 -14.47
C ALA A 79 0.23 -33.79 -14.13
N ARG A 80 0.30 -32.87 -13.17
CA ARG A 80 1.53 -32.10 -12.92
C ARG A 80 2.71 -33.00 -12.57
N GLN A 81 2.49 -34.04 -11.76
CA GLN A 81 3.54 -34.98 -11.35
C GLN A 81 4.20 -35.75 -12.52
N ASN A 82 3.57 -35.76 -13.70
CA ASN A 82 4.07 -36.42 -14.89
C ASN A 82 4.64 -35.44 -15.94
N LEU A 83 4.65 -34.14 -15.63
CA LEU A 83 5.41 -33.17 -16.44
C LEU A 83 6.91 -33.48 -16.35
N ASN A 84 7.62 -33.12 -17.41
CA ASN A 84 9.05 -33.33 -17.58
C ASN A 84 9.56 -32.45 -18.72
N ALA A 85 10.85 -32.55 -19.06
CA ALA A 85 11.48 -31.72 -20.11
C ALA A 85 10.81 -31.78 -21.51
N THR A 86 9.95 -32.77 -21.78
CA THR A 86 9.21 -32.92 -23.06
C THR A 86 7.70 -32.71 -22.93
N ASN A 87 7.18 -32.63 -21.71
CA ASN A 87 5.78 -32.40 -21.39
C ASN A 87 5.74 -31.28 -20.36
N THR A 88 5.60 -30.04 -20.81
CA THR A 88 5.65 -28.86 -19.95
C THR A 88 4.35 -28.08 -20.02
N VAL A 89 4.12 -27.25 -19.02
CA VAL A 89 3.14 -26.17 -19.10
C VAL A 89 3.88 -24.87 -19.32
N GLU A 90 3.63 -24.24 -20.46
CA GLU A 90 4.14 -22.91 -20.78
C GLU A 90 3.15 -21.89 -20.20
N LEU A 91 3.63 -21.01 -19.34
CA LEU A 91 2.88 -19.94 -18.70
C LEU A 91 3.43 -18.61 -19.16
N ASN A 92 2.57 -17.62 -19.32
CA ASN A 92 2.96 -16.28 -19.72
C ASN A 92 2.07 -15.21 -19.09
N TRP A 93 2.64 -14.02 -18.88
CA TRP A 93 1.92 -12.84 -18.39
C TRP A 93 2.58 -11.56 -18.90
N VAL A 94 1.92 -10.42 -18.71
CA VAL A 94 2.51 -9.11 -19.04
C VAL A 94 3.22 -8.52 -17.82
N SER A 95 4.24 -7.71 -18.08
CA SER A 95 4.93 -7.00 -17.01
C SER A 95 3.99 -5.97 -16.36
N MET A 96 3.94 -5.97 -15.03
CA MET A 96 3.24 -4.98 -14.23
C MET A 96 4.18 -3.83 -13.91
N ALA A 97 3.69 -2.58 -14.02
CA ALA A 97 4.48 -1.40 -13.71
C ALA A 97 4.99 -1.46 -12.25
N SER A 98 6.28 -1.21 -12.05
CA SER A 98 6.93 -1.20 -10.72
C SER A 98 6.99 -2.56 -9.99
N ALA A 99 6.59 -3.66 -10.62
CA ALA A 99 6.80 -4.98 -10.06
C ALA A 99 8.30 -5.37 -10.09
N THR A 100 8.79 -5.94 -9.00
CA THR A 100 10.18 -6.39 -8.84
C THR A 100 10.37 -7.87 -9.14
N GLY A 101 9.27 -8.62 -9.23
CA GLY A 101 9.28 -10.06 -9.51
C GLY A 101 7.88 -10.67 -9.46
N TYR A 102 7.80 -11.98 -9.65
CA TYR A 102 6.55 -12.74 -9.65
C TYR A 102 6.73 -14.07 -8.91
N ASP A 103 5.70 -14.49 -8.18
CA ASP A 103 5.57 -15.85 -7.68
C ASP A 103 4.51 -16.58 -8.49
N VAL A 104 4.85 -17.76 -8.99
CA VAL A 104 3.91 -18.66 -9.65
C VAL A 104 3.64 -19.84 -8.74
N LEU A 105 2.35 -20.10 -8.51
CA LEU A 105 1.86 -21.16 -7.65
C LEU A 105 1.03 -22.14 -8.47
N PHE A 106 0.95 -23.40 -8.02
CA PHE A 106 0.06 -24.39 -8.61
C PHE A 106 -0.83 -25.08 -7.57
N SER A 107 -1.93 -25.66 -8.06
CA SER A 107 -2.79 -26.60 -7.33
C SER A 107 -3.30 -27.67 -8.30
N ALA A 108 -3.51 -28.88 -7.79
CA ALA A 108 -4.16 -29.95 -8.55
C ALA A 108 -5.69 -29.78 -8.62
N THR A 109 -6.25 -28.83 -7.86
CA THR A 109 -7.69 -28.55 -7.80
C THR A 109 -7.96 -27.10 -8.14
N ASN A 110 -9.19 -26.77 -8.50
CA ASN A 110 -9.63 -25.40 -8.79
C ASN A 110 -9.80 -24.54 -7.53
N VAL A 111 -8.91 -24.73 -6.55
CA VAL A 111 -8.91 -24.03 -5.27
C VAL A 111 -7.49 -23.57 -5.02
N MET A 112 -7.37 -22.30 -4.64
CA MET A 112 -6.09 -21.70 -4.28
C MET A 112 -5.43 -22.54 -3.17
N PRO A 113 -4.10 -22.80 -3.24
CA PRO A 113 -3.41 -23.51 -2.18
C PRO A 113 -3.63 -22.85 -0.82
N ALA A 114 -3.85 -23.66 0.22
CA ALA A 114 -3.84 -23.17 1.59
C ALA A 114 -2.40 -22.80 1.99
N PHE A 115 -2.24 -21.67 2.68
CA PHE A 115 -0.93 -21.17 3.11
C PHE A 115 -0.74 -21.32 4.63
N PRO A 116 0.49 -21.62 5.10
CA PRO A 116 1.68 -21.93 4.30
C PRO A 116 1.57 -23.30 3.61
N CYS A 117 2.12 -23.41 2.40
CA CYS A 117 2.16 -24.66 1.64
C CYS A 117 3.61 -25.18 1.56
N ALA A 118 3.80 -26.49 1.59
CA ALA A 118 5.14 -27.09 1.52
C ALA A 118 5.67 -27.22 0.09
N SER A 119 4.79 -27.31 -0.91
CA SER A 119 5.15 -27.67 -2.28
C SER A 119 4.10 -27.15 -3.29
N CYS A 120 3.76 -25.87 -3.21
CA CYS A 120 2.85 -25.24 -4.18
C CYS A 120 3.51 -24.13 -5.00
N GLY A 121 4.70 -23.65 -4.62
CA GLY A 121 5.47 -22.71 -5.41
C GLY A 121 6.13 -23.41 -6.59
N VAL A 122 5.80 -22.97 -7.80
CA VAL A 122 6.45 -23.42 -9.04
C VAL A 122 7.74 -22.63 -9.24
N LEU A 123 7.68 -21.31 -9.12
CA LEU A 123 8.86 -20.45 -9.17
C LEU A 123 8.57 -19.19 -8.37
N LEU A 124 9.52 -18.74 -7.56
CA LEU A 124 9.33 -17.60 -6.66
C LEU A 124 10.27 -16.47 -7.03
N ASN A 125 9.79 -15.24 -6.88
CA ASN A 125 10.50 -13.99 -7.13
C ASN A 125 11.24 -13.95 -8.49
N THR A 126 10.61 -14.45 -9.54
CA THR A 126 11.19 -14.44 -10.89
C THR A 126 10.97 -13.10 -11.59
N ALA A 127 11.94 -12.64 -12.38
CA ALA A 127 11.77 -11.50 -13.29
C ALA A 127 11.30 -11.93 -14.70
N LEU A 128 11.18 -13.23 -14.95
CA LEU A 128 10.69 -13.75 -16.23
C LEU A 128 9.20 -13.40 -16.42
N LEU A 129 8.79 -13.29 -17.68
CA LEU A 129 7.39 -13.11 -18.09
C LEU A 129 6.80 -14.36 -18.77
N VAL A 130 7.66 -15.37 -18.97
CA VAL A 130 7.34 -16.67 -19.52
C VAL A 130 8.02 -17.72 -18.64
N LEU A 131 7.30 -18.78 -18.31
CA LEU A 131 7.78 -19.87 -17.46
C LEU A 131 7.38 -21.21 -18.10
N SER A 132 8.32 -22.15 -18.15
CA SER A 132 8.03 -23.53 -18.50
C SER A 132 8.05 -24.37 -17.21
N ASP A 133 6.89 -24.85 -16.79
CA ASP A 133 6.75 -25.76 -15.66
C ASP A 133 6.88 -27.21 -16.16
N ASP A 134 7.96 -27.87 -15.74
CA ASP A 134 8.28 -29.27 -16.01
C ASP A 134 8.20 -30.12 -14.73
N ASN A 135 7.60 -29.59 -13.66
CA ASN A 135 7.49 -30.20 -12.33
C ASN A 135 8.84 -30.44 -11.61
N THR A 136 9.96 -29.89 -12.09
CA THR A 136 11.24 -29.95 -11.36
C THR A 136 11.25 -29.08 -10.11
N ASN A 137 10.45 -28.00 -10.10
CA ASN A 137 10.34 -27.08 -8.99
C ASN A 137 9.07 -27.34 -8.16
N ASN A 138 9.28 -27.53 -6.85
CA ASN A 138 8.24 -27.75 -5.85
C ASN A 138 8.64 -27.03 -4.57
N LEU A 139 8.48 -25.71 -4.57
CA LEU A 139 8.94 -24.81 -3.53
C LEU A 139 7.88 -24.64 -2.44
N ALA A 140 8.34 -24.47 -1.20
CA ALA A 140 7.49 -24.02 -0.12
C ALA A 140 7.09 -22.55 -0.33
N TYR A 141 5.86 -22.21 0.05
CA TYR A 141 5.35 -20.85 -0.08
C TYR A 141 4.53 -20.47 1.15
N ALA A 142 4.92 -19.36 1.79
CA ALA A 142 4.29 -18.90 3.02
C ALA A 142 2.93 -18.19 2.79
N GLY A 143 2.64 -17.82 1.54
CA GLY A 143 1.48 -16.99 1.17
C GLY A 143 1.89 -15.58 0.77
N PRO A 144 1.02 -14.84 0.08
CA PRO A 144 1.28 -13.46 -0.31
C PRO A 144 1.20 -12.51 0.89
N ALA A 145 2.14 -11.59 1.00
CA ALA A 145 2.09 -10.46 1.93
C ALA A 145 1.41 -9.28 1.26
N ALA A 146 0.09 -9.39 1.04
CA ALA A 146 -0.68 -8.42 0.24
C ALA A 146 -0.53 -6.99 0.79
N ALA A 147 -0.09 -6.06 -0.06
CA ALA A 147 -0.02 -4.65 0.29
C ALA A 147 -1.41 -4.00 0.19
N GLY A 148 -1.78 -3.23 1.21
CA GLY A 148 -3.02 -2.44 1.20
C GLY A 148 -2.86 -1.11 0.46
N GLU A 149 -3.98 -0.40 0.31
CA GLU A 149 -3.98 0.99 -0.12
C GLU A 149 -3.31 1.88 0.94
N ALA A 150 -2.55 2.87 0.49
CA ALA A 150 -2.00 3.90 1.36
C ALA A 150 -2.72 5.22 1.08
N LYS A 151 -3.29 5.83 2.11
CA LYS A 151 -4.01 7.09 2.00
C LYS A 151 -3.57 8.05 3.08
N VAL A 152 -3.28 9.29 2.67
CA VAL A 152 -2.98 10.42 3.54
C VAL A 152 -3.98 11.52 3.24
N ILE A 153 -4.63 12.00 4.30
CA ILE A 153 -5.60 13.08 4.21
C ILE A 153 -5.07 14.26 5.01
N PHE A 154 -4.90 15.40 4.37
CA PHE A 154 -4.61 16.67 4.98
C PHE A 154 -5.92 17.44 5.12
N ASN A 155 -6.40 17.61 6.35
CA ASN A 155 -7.55 18.45 6.64
C ASN A 155 -7.05 19.72 7.34
N VAL A 156 -7.52 20.89 6.90
CA VAL A 156 -7.35 22.14 7.64
C VAL A 156 -8.71 22.54 8.21
N ASP A 157 -8.83 22.48 9.54
CA ASP A 157 -9.99 23.00 10.28
C ASP A 157 -9.57 24.31 10.97
N ASN A 158 -10.19 25.41 10.55
CA ASN A 158 -10.01 26.74 11.14
C ASN A 158 -11.32 27.28 11.73
N LEU A 159 -12.31 26.40 11.94
CA LEU A 159 -13.61 26.71 12.54
C LEU A 159 -13.66 26.26 14.00
N THR A 160 -13.25 25.01 14.27
CA THR A 160 -13.43 24.40 15.59
C THR A 160 -12.17 24.40 16.44
N GLU A 161 -11.03 24.74 15.83
CA GLU A 161 -9.71 24.60 16.43
C GLU A 161 -9.01 25.96 16.47
N THR A 162 -8.46 26.31 17.63
CA THR A 162 -7.85 27.64 17.86
C THR A 162 -6.50 27.81 17.16
N THR A 163 -5.90 26.70 16.73
CA THR A 163 -4.66 26.67 15.96
C THR A 163 -4.82 25.68 14.80
N PRO A 164 -4.53 26.07 13.55
CA PRO A 164 -4.61 25.16 12.43
C PRO A 164 -3.55 24.05 12.59
N PHE A 165 -3.96 22.83 12.33
CA PHE A 165 -3.06 21.68 12.32
C PHE A 165 -3.45 20.75 11.18
N VAL A 166 -2.48 19.96 10.74
CA VAL A 166 -2.69 18.86 9.81
C VAL A 166 -2.84 17.58 10.63
N PRO A 167 -4.00 16.92 10.65
CA PRO A 167 -4.09 15.57 11.16
C PRO A 167 -3.33 14.63 10.21
N VAL A 168 -2.44 13.79 10.73
CA VAL A 168 -1.77 12.73 9.98
C VAL A 168 -2.01 11.39 10.65
N MET A 169 -2.20 10.32 9.88
CA MET A 169 -2.34 8.96 10.41
C MET A 169 -1.01 8.22 10.21
N VAL A 170 -0.41 7.72 11.28
CA VAL A 170 0.80 6.87 11.24
C VAL A 170 0.44 5.55 11.91
N ASN A 171 0.53 4.43 11.19
CA ASN A 171 0.17 3.10 11.70
C ASN A 171 -1.23 3.05 12.35
N ALA A 172 -2.22 3.68 11.72
CA ALA A 172 -3.59 3.85 12.22
C ALA A 172 -3.74 4.70 13.50
N VAL A 173 -2.68 5.38 13.95
CA VAL A 173 -2.71 6.32 15.08
C VAL A 173 -2.80 7.76 14.57
N PRO A 174 -3.80 8.54 14.99
CA PRO A 174 -3.90 9.96 14.63
C PRO A 174 -2.82 10.77 15.36
N LYS A 175 -2.09 11.59 14.62
CA LYS A 175 -1.12 12.58 15.10
C LYS A 175 -1.51 13.96 14.57
N ARG A 176 -1.06 15.03 15.24
CA ARG A 176 -1.29 16.42 14.83
C ARG A 176 0.03 17.06 14.44
N LEU A 177 0.14 17.54 13.20
CA LEU A 177 1.22 18.42 12.76
C LEU A 177 0.76 19.87 12.91
N ALA A 178 1.26 20.57 13.93
CA ALA A 178 0.92 21.97 14.13
C ALA A 178 1.51 22.83 12.99
N LEU A 179 0.68 23.68 12.37
CA LEU A 179 1.14 24.71 11.46
C LEU A 179 1.41 25.96 12.29
N LEU A 180 2.68 26.13 12.67
CA LEU A 180 3.09 27.23 13.55
C LEU A 180 3.40 28.46 12.72
N ASP A 181 2.88 29.61 13.17
CA ASP A 181 3.18 30.91 12.59
C ASP A 181 4.69 31.22 12.79
N PRO A 182 5.40 31.88 11.86
CA PRO A 182 6.83 32.17 11.98
C PRO A 182 7.22 32.99 13.23
N GLY A 183 6.26 33.61 13.91
CA GLY A 183 6.44 34.34 15.18
C GLY A 183 6.02 33.57 16.44
N SER A 184 5.54 32.32 16.32
CA SER A 184 5.16 31.47 17.45
C SER A 184 6.41 31.00 18.19
N THR A 185 6.52 31.31 19.50
CA THR A 185 7.57 30.75 20.37
C THR A 185 7.35 29.26 20.68
N ASN A 186 6.20 28.69 20.29
CA ASN A 186 5.91 27.27 20.40
C ASN A 186 6.37 26.52 19.15
N VAL A 187 7.61 26.74 18.70
CA VAL A 187 8.26 25.81 17.77
C VAL A 187 8.41 24.50 18.53
N ALA A 188 7.84 23.40 18.01
CA ALA A 188 8.16 22.06 18.50
C ALA A 188 9.69 21.98 18.55
N MET A 189 10.27 22.12 19.74
CA MET A 189 11.70 22.23 19.87
C MET A 189 12.24 20.89 19.40
N VAL A 190 13.03 20.92 18.33
CA VAL A 190 13.90 19.79 18.02
C VAL A 190 14.86 19.72 19.19
N SER A 191 14.55 18.82 20.12
CA SER A 191 15.33 18.62 21.32
C SER A 191 16.46 17.66 20.96
N GLY A 192 17.70 18.11 21.18
CA GLY A 192 18.91 17.40 20.82
C GLY A 192 19.49 17.77 19.44
N THR A 193 20.73 17.31 19.21
CA THR A 193 21.41 17.44 17.92
C THR A 193 21.10 16.19 17.09
N PRO A 194 20.28 16.26 16.03
CA PRO A 194 19.95 15.09 15.24
C PRO A 194 21.20 14.50 14.58
N VAL A 195 21.36 13.19 14.66
CA VAL A 195 22.42 12.45 13.99
C VAL A 195 21.94 12.06 12.59
N VAL A 196 22.78 12.35 11.59
CA VAL A 196 22.49 11.96 10.20
C VAL A 196 22.28 10.45 10.09
N GLY A 197 21.13 10.03 9.58
CA GLY A 197 20.76 8.62 9.42
C GLY A 197 19.89 8.06 10.54
N ASN A 198 19.73 8.79 11.65
CA ASN A 198 18.73 8.45 12.66
C ASN A 198 17.34 8.92 12.24
N CYS A 199 16.35 8.25 12.81
CA CYS A 199 14.94 8.59 12.65
C CYS A 199 14.52 9.66 13.65
N THR A 200 13.45 10.39 13.36
CA THR A 200 12.83 11.29 14.35
C THR A 200 11.60 10.63 14.97
N GLN A 201 11.41 10.83 16.27
CA GLN A 201 10.24 10.34 17.02
C GLN A 201 9.48 11.50 17.67
N TRP A 202 8.16 11.32 17.80
CA TRP A 202 7.32 12.19 18.61
C TRP A 202 7.33 11.71 20.05
N LEU A 203 7.86 12.50 20.98
CA LEU A 203 7.76 12.19 22.41
C LEU A 203 6.44 12.67 23.01
N THR A 204 6.15 12.21 24.23
CA THR A 204 5.01 12.62 25.04
C THR A 204 5.19 14.07 25.51
N ALA A 205 4.87 15.05 24.65
CA ALA A 205 4.57 16.47 24.90
C ALA A 205 5.09 17.37 23.76
N ASP A 206 4.68 17.07 22.52
CA ASP A 206 4.86 17.97 21.36
C ASP A 206 6.30 18.27 20.93
N THR A 207 7.29 17.48 21.38
CA THR A 207 8.68 17.56 20.90
C THR A 207 8.98 16.48 19.87
N ILE A 208 9.68 16.88 18.80
CA ILE A 208 10.27 15.98 17.82
C ILE A 208 11.73 15.81 18.23
N GLU A 209 12.16 14.58 18.50
CA GLU A 209 13.54 14.28 18.91
C GLU A 209 14.16 13.23 17.99
N ASP A 210 15.49 13.14 18.04
CA ASP A 210 16.23 12.02 17.47
C ASP A 210 15.81 10.71 18.19
N ALA A 211 15.36 9.72 17.42
CA ALA A 211 14.93 8.41 17.91
C ALA A 211 16.10 7.52 18.36
N GLY A 212 17.35 7.96 18.17
CA GLY A 212 18.56 7.23 18.52
C GLY A 212 18.79 5.96 17.70
N ALA A 213 18.02 5.76 16.63
CA ALA A 213 18.02 4.55 15.81
C ALA A 213 17.84 4.88 14.33
N ILE A 214 18.41 4.05 13.47
CA ILE A 214 18.25 4.15 12.00
C ILE A 214 16.81 3.80 11.62
N CYS A 215 16.22 4.59 10.74
CA CYS A 215 14.89 4.34 10.19
C CYS A 215 14.77 2.95 9.58
N GLY A 216 13.75 2.19 9.99
CA GLY A 216 13.53 0.82 9.52
C GLY A 216 14.26 -0.26 10.31
N ALA A 217 14.99 0.08 11.38
CA ALA A 217 15.33 -0.89 12.41
C ALA A 217 14.05 -1.39 13.09
N THR A 218 14.02 -2.65 13.50
CA THR A 218 12.86 -3.39 14.07
C THR A 218 12.29 -2.83 15.39
N SER A 219 12.61 -1.60 15.76
CA SER A 219 12.43 -1.02 17.09
C SER A 219 11.14 -0.23 17.28
N GLY A 220 10.02 -0.63 16.65
CA GLY A 220 8.66 -0.26 17.09
C GLY A 220 8.33 1.23 17.30
N VAL A 221 9.14 2.16 16.75
CA VAL A 221 8.92 3.60 16.85
C VAL A 221 8.28 4.10 15.57
N ASP A 222 7.16 4.83 15.71
CA ASP A 222 6.53 5.60 14.62
C ASP A 222 7.47 6.74 14.22
N SER A 223 8.33 6.50 13.22
CA SER A 223 9.45 7.39 12.94
C SER A 223 9.49 7.89 11.49
N PHE A 224 9.91 9.14 11.29
CA PHE A 224 10.09 9.75 9.96
C PHE A 224 11.58 9.74 9.55
N GLU A 225 11.86 9.41 8.28
CA GLU A 225 13.21 9.46 7.71
C GLU A 225 13.59 10.91 7.40
N THR A 226 14.52 11.47 8.18
CA THR A 226 15.14 12.75 7.85
C THR A 226 16.19 12.52 6.75
N ARG A 227 15.74 12.40 5.51
CA ARG A 227 16.59 12.84 4.40
C ARG A 227 16.59 14.36 4.41
N VAL A 228 17.77 14.96 4.39
CA VAL A 228 17.95 16.42 4.33
C VAL A 228 17.20 16.95 3.11
N GLY A 229 15.98 17.40 3.37
CA GLY A 229 15.01 17.92 2.44
C GLY A 229 14.06 18.78 3.24
N VAL A 230 14.39 20.07 3.32
CA VAL A 230 13.58 21.22 3.73
C VAL A 230 12.39 20.86 4.64
N VAL A 231 12.56 21.02 5.96
CA VAL A 231 11.43 21.45 6.79
C VAL A 231 11.01 22.79 6.22
N VAL A 232 9.85 22.85 5.56
CA VAL A 232 9.33 24.08 4.95
C VAL A 232 8.95 25.01 6.10
N SER A 233 9.87 25.88 6.52
CA SER A 233 9.48 27.20 6.99
C SER A 233 9.26 28.05 5.74
N ALA A 234 8.00 28.34 5.42
CA ALA A 234 7.70 29.41 4.48
C ALA A 234 8.11 30.72 5.15
N ASN A 235 9.33 31.20 4.85
CA ASN A 235 9.70 32.57 5.14
C ASN A 235 9.00 33.46 4.12
N GLY A 236 7.99 34.19 4.58
CA GLY A 236 7.40 35.35 3.92
C GLY A 236 7.46 36.53 4.88
#